data_AF-A0A4V2BQZ9-F1
#
_entry.id   AF-A0A4V2BQZ9-F1
#
_cell.length_a   1.000
_cell.length_b   1.000
_cell.length_c   1.000
_cell.angle_alpha   90.00
_cell.angle_beta   90.00
_cell.angle_gamma   90.00
#
_symmetry.space_group_name_H-M   'P 1'
#
loop_
_entity.id
_entity.type
_entity.pdbx_description
1 polymer ?
#
loop_
_entity_poly.entity_id
_entity_poly.type
_entity_poly.pdbx_seq_one_letter_code
_entity_poly.pdbx_strand_id
1 'polypeptide(L)'
;MTTESPRYGMRAISWSTIQADRYPRHRPDIAYWDGTEAAELNRLRGLVVVQAAETEAVLGMILSRLDPAARTDQPARRLVHRIRQKIEGFCDTEWPPALDLIDAAAKRRNRVVHDSPTIGRVWRDYSTGGGEWVHVVTMLGDDDCDTGTLVRDLALQQDATAAAVEILNCLTVPAPSP
;
A
#
# COMPACT_ATOMS: atom_id res chain seq x y z
N MET A 1 7.30 26.28 -23.22
CA MET A 1 6.53 25.27 -22.44
C MET A 1 5.49 26.02 -21.63
N THR A 2 4.22 25.94 -22.02
CA THR A 2 3.13 26.43 -21.18
C THR A 2 2.96 25.45 -20.02
N THR A 3 3.25 25.89 -18.80
CA THR A 3 2.90 25.16 -17.59
C THR A 3 1.39 25.17 -17.47
N GLU A 4 0.73 24.18 -18.06
CA GLU A 4 -0.69 23.94 -17.85
C GLU A 4 -0.89 23.51 -16.39
N SER A 5 -1.19 24.49 -15.53
CA SER A 5 -1.66 24.24 -14.17
C SER A 5 -3.13 23.79 -14.23
N PRO A 6 -3.52 22.71 -13.54
CA PRO A 6 -4.91 22.28 -13.51
C PRO A 6 -5.81 23.42 -13.02
N ARG A 7 -6.98 23.61 -13.66
CA ARG A 7 -7.96 24.66 -13.32
C ARG A 7 -8.33 24.69 -11.84
N TYR A 8 -8.32 23.53 -11.18
CA TYR A 8 -8.69 23.37 -9.78
C TYR A 8 -7.49 23.16 -8.84
N GLY A 9 -6.27 23.37 -9.33
CA GLY A 9 -5.01 23.11 -8.61
C GLY A 9 -4.60 21.63 -8.61
N MET A 10 -3.43 21.34 -8.05
CA MET A 10 -2.90 19.98 -7.88
C MET A 10 -3.59 19.26 -6.71
N ARG A 11 -4.90 18.99 -6.86
CA ARG A 11 -5.71 18.31 -5.85
C ARG A 11 -6.84 17.51 -6.50
N ALA A 12 -7.33 16.50 -5.80
CA ALA A 12 -8.62 15.91 -6.10
C ALA A 12 -9.72 16.94 -5.80
N ILE A 13 -10.72 17.03 -6.68
CA ILE A 13 -11.89 17.87 -6.49
C ILE A 13 -13.14 17.03 -6.69
N SER A 14 -14.12 17.25 -5.82
CA SER A 14 -15.41 16.59 -5.96
C SER A 14 -16.15 17.01 -7.22
N TRP A 15 -16.83 16.07 -7.88
CA TRP A 15 -17.70 16.39 -9.00
C TRP A 15 -18.83 17.34 -8.59
N SER A 16 -19.32 17.27 -7.35
CA SER A 16 -20.35 18.17 -6.84
C SER A 16 -19.79 19.58 -6.61
N THR A 17 -18.51 19.72 -6.26
CA THR A 17 -17.81 21.03 -6.25
C THR A 17 -17.67 21.59 -7.66
N ILE A 18 -17.33 20.75 -8.65
CA ILE A 18 -17.30 21.18 -10.06
C ILE A 18 -18.71 21.58 -10.53
N GLN A 19 -19.74 20.82 -10.15
CA GLN A 19 -21.12 21.13 -10.52
C GLN A 19 -21.58 22.46 -9.91
N ALA A 20 -21.26 22.71 -8.64
CA ALA A 20 -21.56 23.99 -7.99
C ALA A 20 -20.81 25.17 -8.64
N ASP A 21 -19.54 24.98 -9.04
CA ASP A 21 -18.75 25.98 -9.78
C ASP A 21 -19.32 26.28 -11.17
N ARG A 22 -19.71 25.23 -11.91
CA ARG A 22 -20.13 25.35 -13.32
C ARG A 22 -21.62 25.65 -13.51
N TYR A 23 -22.45 25.26 -12.56
CA TYR A 23 -23.91 25.26 -12.67
C TYR A 23 -24.58 25.77 -11.38
N PRO A 24 -24.30 27.01 -10.94
CA PRO A 24 -24.69 27.53 -9.62
C PRO A 24 -26.21 27.66 -9.41
N ARG A 25 -27.03 27.55 -10.47
CA ARG A 25 -28.50 27.58 -10.39
C ARG A 25 -29.12 26.21 -10.08
N HIS A 26 -28.35 25.14 -10.18
CA HIS A 26 -28.81 23.81 -9.80
C HIS A 26 -28.62 23.64 -8.29
N ARG A 27 -29.68 23.25 -7.58
CA ARG A 27 -29.52 22.84 -6.17
C ARG A 27 -28.61 21.62 -6.17
N PRO A 28 -27.48 21.63 -5.44
CA PRO A 28 -26.65 20.45 -5.31
C PRO A 28 -27.51 19.35 -4.69
N ASP A 29 -27.40 18.13 -5.23
CA ASP A 29 -27.93 16.97 -4.55
C ASP A 29 -27.31 16.91 -3.14
N ILE A 30 -28.11 16.58 -2.14
CA ILE A 30 -27.80 16.65 -0.69
C ILE A 30 -26.62 15.75 -0.27
N ALA A 31 -26.09 14.98 -1.21
CA ALA A 31 -24.85 14.23 -1.12
C ALA A 31 -23.61 15.14 -1.20
N TYR A 32 -23.56 16.22 -0.40
CA TYR A 32 -22.39 17.09 -0.33
C TYR A 32 -21.14 16.28 0.07
N TRP A 33 -20.03 16.55 -0.62
CA TRP A 33 -18.72 15.91 -0.46
C TRP A 33 -17.67 16.95 -0.82
N ASP A 34 -16.67 17.14 0.02
CA ASP A 34 -15.66 18.19 -0.15
C ASP A 34 -14.37 17.72 -0.83
N GLY A 35 -14.26 16.43 -1.20
CA GLY A 35 -13.05 15.89 -1.83
C GLY A 35 -12.05 15.24 -0.88
N THR A 36 -12.12 15.54 0.42
CA THR A 36 -11.01 15.30 1.37
C THR A 36 -10.78 13.81 1.64
N GLU A 37 -11.84 13.04 1.85
CA GLU A 37 -11.74 11.61 2.15
C GLU A 37 -11.14 10.80 0.99
N ALA A 38 -11.50 11.08 -0.26
CA ALA A 38 -10.87 10.38 -1.39
C ALA A 38 -9.42 10.82 -1.62
N ALA A 39 -9.08 12.06 -1.28
CA ALA A 39 -7.69 12.50 -1.29
C ALA A 39 -6.88 11.75 -0.23
N GLU A 40 -7.43 11.56 0.97
CA GLU A 40 -6.80 10.79 2.05
C GLU A 40 -6.65 9.31 1.68
N LEU A 41 -7.69 8.68 1.12
CA LEU A 41 -7.63 7.29 0.66
C LEU A 41 -6.54 7.11 -0.41
N ASN A 42 -6.45 8.01 -1.38
CA ASN A 42 -5.38 7.96 -2.39
C ASN A 42 -4.00 8.22 -1.80
N ARG A 43 -3.88 9.15 -0.85
CA ARG A 43 -2.62 9.41 -0.13
C ARG A 43 -2.16 8.15 0.61
N LEU A 44 -3.03 7.54 1.41
CA LEU A 44 -2.72 6.32 2.16
C LEU A 44 -2.35 5.17 1.21
N ARG A 45 -3.08 5.00 0.12
CA ARG A 45 -2.75 4.02 -0.92
C ARG A 45 -1.34 4.25 -1.47
N GLY A 46 -0.99 5.50 -1.78
CA GLY A 46 0.35 5.86 -2.23
C GLY A 46 1.44 5.49 -1.21
N LEU A 47 1.20 5.77 0.07
CA LEU A 47 2.12 5.41 1.15
C LEU A 47 2.34 3.90 1.27
N VAL A 48 1.27 3.10 1.19
CA VAL A 48 1.37 1.63 1.18
C VAL A 48 2.25 1.14 0.02
N VAL A 49 2.07 1.69 -1.17
CA VAL A 49 2.86 1.32 -2.35
C VAL A 49 4.34 1.67 -2.18
N VAL A 50 4.63 2.87 -1.67
CA VAL A 50 6.01 3.31 -1.41
C VAL A 50 6.67 2.44 -0.35
N GLN A 51 6.00 2.17 0.77
CA GLN A 51 6.55 1.33 1.84
C GLN A 51 6.85 -0.10 1.37
N ALA A 52 6.00 -0.65 0.51
CA ALA A 52 6.24 -1.97 -0.07
C ALA A 52 7.48 -2.00 -0.99
N ALA A 53 7.72 -0.92 -1.75
CA ALA A 53 8.93 -0.80 -2.57
C ALA A 53 10.20 -0.74 -1.71
N GLU A 54 10.15 -0.08 -0.55
CA GLU A 54 11.25 -0.10 0.43
C GLU A 54 11.50 -1.52 0.96
N THR A 55 10.44 -2.28 1.25
CA THR A 55 10.57 -3.70 1.64
C THR A 55 11.26 -4.51 0.52
N GLU A 56 10.86 -4.33 -0.74
CA GLU A 56 11.48 -4.99 -1.89
C GLU A 56 12.97 -4.66 -2.03
N ALA A 57 13.36 -3.40 -1.80
CA ALA A 57 14.75 -2.99 -1.82
C ALA A 57 15.58 -3.73 -0.75
N VAL A 58 15.06 -3.84 0.47
CA VAL A 58 15.74 -4.57 1.56
C VAL A 58 15.84 -6.07 1.25
N LEU A 59 14.79 -6.68 0.71
CA LEU A 59 14.82 -8.07 0.26
C LEU A 59 15.86 -8.29 -0.86
N GLY A 60 16.00 -7.32 -1.77
CA GLY A 60 17.06 -7.34 -2.78
C GLY A 60 18.46 -7.33 -2.16
N MET A 61 18.68 -6.52 -1.12
CA MET A 61 19.95 -6.49 -0.39
C MET A 61 20.24 -7.81 0.34
N ILE A 62 19.23 -8.39 1.01
CA ILE A 62 19.34 -9.71 1.65
C ILE A 62 19.73 -10.77 0.62
N LEU A 63 19.01 -10.83 -0.50
CA LEU A 63 19.26 -11.82 -1.54
C LEU A 63 20.66 -11.63 -2.16
N SER A 64 21.11 -10.39 -2.34
CA SER A 64 22.46 -10.11 -2.85
C SER A 64 23.57 -10.59 -1.92
N ARG A 65 23.34 -10.56 -0.60
CA ARG A 65 24.29 -11.14 0.36
C ARG A 65 24.30 -12.66 0.31
N LEU A 66 23.12 -13.28 0.23
CA LEU A 66 22.99 -14.75 0.18
C LEU A 66 23.43 -15.35 -1.16
N ASP A 67 23.27 -14.61 -2.26
CA ASP A 67 23.60 -15.04 -3.62
C ASP A 67 23.95 -13.81 -4.48
N PRO A 68 25.24 -13.41 -4.54
CA PRO A 68 25.68 -12.25 -5.30
C PRO A 68 25.36 -12.29 -6.80
N ALA A 69 25.11 -13.48 -7.36
CA ALA A 69 24.74 -13.66 -8.76
C ALA A 69 23.22 -13.58 -8.99
N ALA A 70 22.42 -13.49 -7.92
CA ALA A 70 20.97 -13.47 -8.04
C ALA A 70 20.44 -12.14 -8.57
N ARG A 71 19.53 -12.23 -9.53
CA ARG A 71 18.68 -11.11 -9.94
C ARG A 71 17.77 -10.65 -8.79
N THR A 72 17.80 -9.35 -8.49
CA THR A 72 17.01 -8.70 -7.43
C THR A 72 15.84 -7.87 -7.96
N ASP A 73 15.74 -7.69 -9.27
CA ASP A 73 14.67 -6.98 -9.98
C ASP A 73 13.40 -7.85 -10.11
N GLN A 74 12.88 -8.30 -8.97
CA GLN A 74 11.74 -9.22 -8.90
C GLN A 74 10.71 -8.77 -7.86
N PRO A 75 9.42 -9.14 -8.03
CA PRO A 75 8.39 -8.83 -7.03
C PRO A 75 8.72 -9.43 -5.65
N ALA A 76 8.30 -8.75 -4.57
CA ALA A 76 8.56 -9.14 -3.18
C ALA A 76 8.38 -10.64 -2.89
N ARG A 77 7.27 -11.26 -3.34
CA ARG A 77 7.01 -12.69 -3.10
C ARG A 77 8.07 -13.61 -3.70
N ARG A 78 8.61 -13.27 -4.88
CA ARG A 78 9.70 -14.05 -5.49
C ARG A 78 11.00 -13.88 -4.71
N LEU A 79 11.30 -12.67 -4.24
CA LEU A 79 12.46 -12.41 -3.39
C LEU A 79 12.38 -13.21 -2.09
N VAL A 80 11.25 -13.15 -1.38
CA VAL A 80 10.99 -13.93 -0.15
C VAL A 80 11.18 -15.42 -0.39
N HIS A 81 10.63 -15.97 -1.48
CA HIS A 81 10.78 -17.39 -1.79
C HIS A 81 12.24 -17.80 -1.99
N ARG A 82 13.03 -16.99 -2.70
CA ARG A 82 14.46 -17.25 -2.92
C ARG A 82 15.27 -17.11 -1.64
N ILE A 83 14.94 -16.13 -0.80
CA ILE A 83 15.57 -15.95 0.52
C ILE A 83 15.30 -17.18 1.39
N ARG A 84 14.06 -17.67 1.45
CA ARG A 84 13.72 -18.90 2.21
C ARG A 84 14.55 -20.10 1.81
N GLN A 85 14.85 -20.27 0.52
CA GLN A 85 15.65 -21.37 0.00
C GLN A 85 17.15 -21.28 0.36
N LYS A 86 17.62 -20.11 0.79
CA LYS A 86 19.05 -19.80 0.93
C LYS A 86 19.45 -19.33 2.31
N ILE A 87 18.51 -18.92 3.16
CA ILE A 87 18.80 -18.30 4.46
C ILE A 87 19.24 -19.31 5.52
N GLU A 88 18.95 -20.60 5.32
CA GLU A 88 19.34 -21.67 6.23
C GLU A 88 20.87 -21.72 6.40
N GLY A 89 21.34 -21.70 7.65
CA GLY A 89 22.77 -21.69 7.97
C GLY A 89 23.47 -20.33 7.87
N PHE A 90 22.76 -19.25 7.50
CA PHE A 90 23.31 -17.89 7.42
C PHE A 90 22.74 -16.94 8.46
N CYS A 91 21.99 -17.46 9.45
CA CYS A 91 21.50 -16.67 10.56
C CYS A 91 21.18 -17.54 11.79
N ASP A 92 21.42 -16.98 12.98
CA ASP A 92 21.26 -17.66 14.27
C ASP A 92 19.85 -17.51 14.88
N THR A 93 18.98 -16.69 14.27
CA THR A 93 17.61 -16.41 14.76
C THR A 93 16.55 -17.20 13.97
N GLU A 94 15.46 -17.61 14.61
CA GLU A 94 14.31 -18.23 13.94
C GLU A 94 13.47 -17.18 13.18
N TRP A 95 13.64 -17.10 11.87
CA TRP A 95 12.91 -16.18 10.97
C TRP A 95 11.59 -16.64 10.34
N PRO A 96 11.05 -17.88 10.54
CA PRO A 96 9.76 -18.23 9.94
C PRO A 96 8.66 -17.17 10.16
N PRO A 97 8.49 -16.58 11.37
CA PRO A 97 7.50 -15.54 11.60
C PRO A 97 7.75 -14.25 10.79
N ALA A 98 9.01 -13.84 10.64
CA ALA A 98 9.38 -12.61 9.93
C ALA A 98 9.17 -12.76 8.41
N LEU A 99 9.58 -13.88 7.83
CA LEU A 99 9.37 -14.14 6.40
C LEU A 99 7.89 -14.39 6.07
N ASP A 100 7.09 -14.88 7.02
CA ASP A 100 5.63 -15.01 6.88
C ASP A 100 4.96 -13.62 6.91
N LEU A 101 5.39 -12.74 7.82
CA LEU A 101 4.94 -11.34 7.88
C LEU A 101 5.22 -10.60 6.56
N ILE A 102 6.43 -10.76 6.00
CA ILE A 102 6.80 -10.14 4.73
C ILE A 102 6.00 -10.72 3.55
N ASP A 103 5.73 -12.02 3.49
CA ASP A 103 4.85 -12.59 2.44
C ASP A 103 3.41 -12.09 2.59
N ALA A 104 2.91 -11.91 3.82
CA ALA A 104 1.60 -11.31 4.07
C ALA A 104 1.53 -9.87 3.57
N ALA A 105 2.54 -9.04 3.85
CA ALA A 105 2.65 -7.69 3.34
C ALA A 105 2.73 -7.65 1.81
N ALA A 106 3.51 -8.54 1.19
CA ALA A 106 3.63 -8.64 -0.26
C ALA A 106 2.29 -9.00 -0.94
N LYS A 107 1.49 -9.89 -0.35
CA LYS A 107 0.13 -10.20 -0.82
C LYS A 107 -0.79 -8.97 -0.75
N ARG A 108 -0.72 -8.22 0.36
CA ARG A 108 -1.53 -7.00 0.55
C ARG A 108 -1.17 -5.90 -0.44
N ARG A 109 0.11 -5.69 -0.73
CA ARG A 109 0.54 -4.75 -1.78
C ARG A 109 -0.04 -5.12 -3.14
N ASN A 110 -0.02 -6.40 -3.52
CA ASN A 110 -0.53 -6.81 -4.83
C ASN A 110 -2.01 -6.47 -5.01
N ARG A 111 -2.81 -6.64 -3.95
CA ARG A 111 -4.20 -6.16 -3.92
C ARG A 111 -4.27 -4.64 -4.14
N VAL A 112 -3.54 -3.87 -3.32
CA VAL A 112 -3.55 -2.39 -3.37
C VAL A 112 -3.10 -1.82 -4.74
N VAL A 113 -2.17 -2.49 -5.43
CA VAL A 113 -1.60 -2.03 -6.71
C VAL A 113 -2.41 -2.45 -7.93
N HIS A 114 -2.91 -3.69 -7.97
CA HIS A 114 -3.47 -4.26 -9.20
C HIS A 114 -4.98 -4.05 -9.34
N ASP A 115 -5.67 -3.68 -8.28
CA ASP A 115 -7.11 -3.47 -8.34
C ASP A 115 -7.47 -2.03 -8.74
N SER A 116 -8.52 -1.90 -9.55
CA SER A 116 -8.97 -0.61 -10.10
C SER A 116 -9.79 0.17 -9.05
N PRO A 117 -9.35 1.36 -8.63
CA PRO A 117 -10.11 2.14 -7.66
C PRO A 117 -11.35 2.75 -8.32
N THR A 118 -12.55 2.37 -7.85
CA THR A 118 -13.74 3.24 -7.98
C THR A 118 -13.94 3.91 -6.62
N ILE A 119 -14.34 5.18 -6.63
CA ILE A 119 -14.66 5.90 -5.40
C ILE A 119 -16.17 5.91 -5.29
N GLY A 120 -16.71 5.27 -4.27
CA GLY A 120 -18.13 5.12 -4.02
C GLY A 120 -18.53 5.48 -2.59
N ARG A 121 -19.82 5.38 -2.31
CA ARG A 121 -20.39 5.46 -0.97
C ARG A 121 -21.16 4.17 -0.70
N VAL A 122 -20.95 3.60 0.46
CA VAL A 122 -21.67 2.41 0.93
C VAL A 122 -22.37 2.76 2.23
N TRP A 123 -23.61 2.34 2.38
CA TRP A 123 -24.34 2.47 3.65
C TRP A 123 -23.86 1.39 4.62
N ARG A 124 -23.40 1.79 5.79
CA ARG A 124 -22.92 0.88 6.84
C ARG A 124 -23.87 0.94 8.03
N ASP A 125 -24.54 -0.18 8.30
CA ASP A 125 -25.46 -0.29 9.43
C ASP A 125 -24.69 -0.40 10.76
N TYR A 126 -25.18 0.30 11.78
CA TYR A 126 -24.70 0.15 13.15
C TYR A 126 -25.38 -1.03 13.83
N SER A 127 -24.64 -1.76 14.68
CA SER A 127 -25.16 -2.86 15.48
C SER A 127 -26.25 -2.45 16.48
N THR A 128 -26.35 -1.16 16.80
CA THR A 128 -27.36 -0.57 17.69
C THR A 128 -28.59 -0.02 16.95
N GLY A 129 -28.65 -0.18 15.62
CA GLY A 129 -29.67 0.41 14.75
C GLY A 129 -29.26 1.75 14.16
N GLY A 130 -29.76 2.04 12.95
CA GLY A 130 -29.30 3.15 12.12
C GLY A 130 -28.07 2.79 11.28
N GLY A 131 -27.45 3.77 10.63
CA GLY A 131 -26.24 3.58 9.84
C GLY A 131 -25.67 4.90 9.34
N GLU A 132 -24.51 4.83 8.72
CA GLU A 132 -23.84 5.97 8.10
C GLU A 132 -23.42 5.65 6.66
N TRP A 133 -23.41 6.68 5.81
CA TRP A 133 -22.75 6.58 4.52
C TRP A 133 -21.25 6.67 4.74
N VAL A 134 -20.54 5.57 4.51
CA VAL A 134 -19.07 5.54 4.51
C VAL A 134 -18.57 5.70 3.09
N HIS A 135 -17.62 6.59 2.90
CA HIS A 135 -16.89 6.66 1.64
C HIS A 135 -15.94 5.48 1.54
N VAL A 136 -16.05 4.76 0.43
CA VAL A 136 -15.26 3.57 0.16
C VAL A 136 -14.54 3.79 -1.16
N VAL A 137 -13.26 3.41 -1.23
CA VAL A 137 -12.69 3.10 -2.53
C VAL A 137 -13.15 1.69 -2.88
N THR A 138 -14.34 1.54 -3.48
CA THR A 138 -14.75 0.28 -4.09
C THR A 138 -14.07 0.18 -5.44
N MET A 139 -12.99 -0.54 -5.66
CA MET A 139 -12.98 -1.97 -5.50
C MET A 139 -11.51 -2.37 -5.54
N LEU A 140 -10.95 -2.65 -4.37
CA LEU A 140 -9.78 -3.53 -4.31
C LEU A 140 -10.27 -4.97 -4.58
N GLY A 141 -10.70 -5.26 -5.82
CA GLY A 141 -11.56 -6.40 -6.15
C GLY A 141 -12.98 -6.22 -5.60
N ASP A 142 -13.69 -7.29 -5.26
CA ASP A 142 -15.08 -7.19 -4.76
C ASP A 142 -15.21 -6.68 -3.30
N ASP A 143 -14.10 -6.32 -2.66
CA ASP A 143 -14.06 -5.93 -1.25
C ASP A 143 -14.06 -4.41 -1.04
N ASP A 144 -14.86 -3.96 -0.07
CA ASP A 144 -14.85 -2.59 0.42
C ASP A 144 -13.50 -2.23 1.09
N CYS A 145 -12.87 -1.14 0.61
CA CYS A 145 -11.65 -0.58 1.21
C CYS A 145 -11.90 0.82 1.75
N ASP A 146 -11.80 0.96 3.06
CA ASP A 146 -11.90 2.23 3.79
C ASP A 146 -10.54 2.69 4.35
N THR A 147 -10.50 3.87 4.95
CA THR A 147 -9.30 4.46 5.56
C THR A 147 -8.68 3.53 6.60
N GLY A 148 -9.53 2.89 7.43
CA GLY A 148 -9.07 1.95 8.45
C GLY A 148 -8.35 0.73 7.86
N THR A 149 -8.80 0.26 6.69
CA THR A 149 -8.16 -0.82 5.95
C THR A 149 -6.79 -0.42 5.44
N LEU A 150 -6.68 0.74 4.80
CA LEU A 150 -5.39 1.25 4.28
C LEU A 150 -4.38 1.57 5.39
N VAL A 151 -4.84 2.07 6.55
CA VAL A 151 -3.97 2.29 7.71
C VAL A 151 -3.40 0.98 8.24
N ARG A 152 -4.23 -0.08 8.35
CA ARG A 152 -3.74 -1.42 8.74
C ARG A 152 -2.77 -2.00 7.73
N ASP A 153 -3.06 -1.84 6.43
CA ASP A 153 -2.17 -2.28 5.37
C ASP A 153 -0.83 -1.53 5.42
N LEU A 154 -0.83 -0.23 5.70
CA LEU A 154 0.39 0.57 5.88
C LEU A 154 1.21 0.10 7.09
N ALA A 155 0.56 -0.12 8.23
CA ALA A 155 1.23 -0.64 9.42
C ALA A 155 1.89 -2.00 9.12
N LEU A 156 1.19 -2.90 8.44
CA LEU A 156 1.74 -4.19 8.02
C LEU A 156 2.96 -4.04 7.09
N GLN A 157 2.96 -3.07 6.16
CA GLN A 157 4.14 -2.81 5.33
C GLN A 157 5.32 -2.29 6.14
N GLN A 158 5.07 -1.44 7.14
CA GLN A 158 6.11 -0.91 8.02
C GLN A 158 6.72 -2.02 8.90
N ASP A 159 5.88 -2.88 9.48
CA ASP A 159 6.34 -4.04 10.26
C ASP A 159 7.14 -5.01 9.40
N ALA A 160 6.70 -5.28 8.15
CA ALA A 160 7.44 -6.10 7.21
C ALA A 160 8.79 -5.49 6.81
N THR A 161 8.85 -4.16 6.66
CA THR A 161 10.11 -3.46 6.39
C THR A 161 11.08 -3.59 7.56
N ALA A 162 10.59 -3.39 8.79
CA ALA A 162 11.39 -3.54 10.00
C ALA A 162 11.93 -4.97 10.13
N ALA A 163 11.09 -5.98 9.91
CA ALA A 163 11.48 -7.38 9.91
C ALA A 163 12.53 -7.69 8.83
N ALA A 164 12.38 -7.14 7.63
CA ALA A 164 13.38 -7.30 6.57
C ALA A 164 14.73 -6.66 6.96
N VAL A 165 14.71 -5.46 7.55
CA VAL A 165 15.93 -4.80 8.04
C VAL A 165 16.59 -5.61 9.14
N GLU A 166 15.80 -6.19 10.04
CA GLU A 166 16.32 -7.06 11.10
C GLU A 166 17.02 -8.28 10.52
N ILE A 167 16.38 -8.99 9.58
CA ILE A 167 16.98 -10.11 8.84
C ILE A 167 18.31 -9.67 8.23
N LEU A 168 18.33 -8.56 7.49
CA LEU A 168 19.52 -8.06 6.80
C LEU A 168 20.70 -7.86 7.77
N ASN A 169 20.43 -7.37 8.99
CA ASN A 169 21.48 -7.09 9.97
C ASN A 169 21.93 -8.32 10.77
N CYS A 170 21.09 -9.35 10.86
CA CYS A 170 21.43 -10.59 11.53
C CYS A 170 22.09 -11.64 10.61
N LEU A 171 22.18 -11.39 9.31
CA LEU A 171 22.90 -12.26 8.38
C LEU A 171 24.37 -12.38 8.78
N THR A 172 24.86 -13.61 8.96
CA THR A 172 26.26 -13.92 9.30
C THR A 172 27.12 -14.21 8.07
N VAL A 173 26.63 -13.89 6.87
CA VAL A 173 27.33 -14.15 5.61
C VAL A 173 28.68 -13.39 5.60
N PRO A 174 29.82 -14.07 5.35
CA PRO A 174 31.11 -13.40 5.24
C PRO A 174 31.07 -12.38 4.09
N ALA A 175 31.59 -11.18 4.34
CA ALA A 175 31.60 -10.12 3.34
C ALA A 175 32.29 -10.58 2.05
N PRO A 176 31.78 -10.22 0.85
CA PRO A 176 32.47 -10.52 -0.39
C PRO A 176 33.88 -9.92 -0.32
N SER A 177 34.89 -10.75 -0.59
CA SER A 177 36.27 -10.30 -0.67
C SER A 177 36.38 -9.24 -1.78
N PRO A 178 37.11 -8.13 -1.54
CA PRO A 178 37.22 -7.01 -2.49
C PRO A 178 37.87 -7.42 -3.81
#